data_AF-B2D2E5-F1
#
_entry.id   AF-B2D2E5-F1
#
_cell.length_a   1.000
_cell.length_b   1.000
_cell.length_c   1.000
_cell.angle_alpha   90.00
_cell.angle_beta   90.00
_cell.angle_gamma   90.00
#
_symmetry.space_group_name_H-M   'P 1'
#
loop_
_entity.id
_entity.type
_entity.pdbx_description
1 polymer ?
#
loop_
_entity_poly.entity_id
_entity_poly.type
_entity_poly.pdbx_seq_one_letter_code
_entity_poly.pdbx_strand_id
1 'polypeptide(L)'
;LVVGVSESNAQCAAQTDLDAWNLLDPAGHHTFLLVSSTKTSPRDCLKATAQGSPVKPNAQVKLQFKSDKGWGETNWEFVTDGPKMTATLGNRREEATIVYGDSTCHVKVLGSGNIEYWKRSDSSNPNTCCQKVFEEKRAGRDFKEPQQKDCT
;
A
#
# COMPACT_ATOMS: atom_id res chain seq x y z
N LEU A 1 30.13 23.70 -24.72
CA LEU A 1 29.88 23.07 -23.42
C LEU A 1 28.42 22.67 -23.37
N VAL A 2 28.10 21.42 -23.70
CA VAL A 2 26.77 20.85 -23.47
C VAL A 2 27.01 19.67 -22.55
N VAL A 3 26.70 19.84 -21.26
CA VAL A 3 26.76 18.77 -20.26
C VAL A 3 25.51 18.91 -19.40
N GLY A 4 24.79 17.81 -19.22
CA GLY A 4 23.52 17.71 -18.47
C GLY A 4 22.34 17.68 -19.44
N VAL A 5 21.56 16.61 -19.54
CA VAL A 5 20.93 15.89 -18.45
C VAL A 5 20.84 14.41 -18.82
N SER A 6 21.52 13.52 -18.07
CA SER A 6 21.24 12.09 -18.11
C SER A 6 20.36 11.71 -16.92
N GLU A 7 19.16 12.26 -16.86
CA GLU A 7 18.09 11.64 -16.09
C GLU A 7 17.40 10.69 -17.05
N SER A 8 17.60 9.38 -16.86
CA SER A 8 16.73 8.40 -17.49
C SER A 8 15.33 8.61 -16.95
N ASN A 9 14.57 9.50 -17.60
CA ASN A 9 13.12 9.64 -17.47
C ASN A 9 12.45 8.40 -18.06
N ALA A 10 12.76 7.22 -17.49
CA ALA A 10 11.89 6.07 -17.63
C ALA A 10 10.58 6.46 -16.95
N GLN A 11 9.66 7.00 -17.75
CA GLN A 11 8.32 7.31 -17.34
C GLN A 11 7.67 6.01 -16.88
N CYS A 12 7.10 6.01 -15.68
CA CYS A 12 6.45 4.85 -15.13
C CYS A 12 5.26 4.50 -16.01
N ALA A 13 5.36 3.39 -16.77
CA ALA A 13 4.34 3.01 -17.71
C ALA A 13 3.02 2.78 -16.96
N ALA A 14 1.93 3.35 -17.48
CA ALA A 14 0.59 3.05 -16.97
C ALA A 14 0.33 1.54 -17.07
N GLN A 15 -0.18 0.95 -16.00
CA GLN A 15 -0.53 -0.47 -15.94
C GLN A 15 -2.03 -0.62 -16.19
N THR A 16 -2.42 -1.43 -17.17
CA THR A 16 -3.83 -1.63 -17.57
C THR A 16 -4.44 -2.90 -16.98
N ASP A 17 -3.62 -3.92 -16.69
CA ASP A 17 -4.07 -5.25 -16.27
C ASP A 17 -3.75 -5.51 -14.79
N LEU A 18 -4.11 -4.55 -13.95
CA LEU A 18 -3.88 -4.60 -12.52
C LEU A 18 -4.82 -5.61 -11.84
N ASP A 19 -4.25 -6.53 -11.07
CA ASP A 19 -4.96 -7.50 -10.25
C ASP A 19 -4.52 -7.39 -8.78
N ALA A 20 -5.45 -6.97 -7.92
CA ALA A 20 -5.17 -6.70 -6.51
C ALA A 20 -4.78 -7.97 -5.76
N TRP A 21 -5.34 -9.13 -6.14
CA TRP A 21 -4.94 -10.40 -5.53
C TRP A 21 -3.45 -10.69 -5.78
N ASN A 22 -2.99 -10.58 -7.02
CA ASN A 22 -1.59 -10.82 -7.37
C ASN A 22 -0.64 -9.81 -6.74
N LEU A 23 -1.02 -8.53 -6.63
CA LEU A 23 -0.17 -7.48 -6.07
C LEU A 23 -0.08 -7.48 -4.55
N LEU A 24 -1.16 -7.88 -3.88
CA LEU A 24 -1.16 -8.05 -2.42
C LEU A 24 -0.50 -9.37 -2.00
N ASP A 25 -0.36 -10.32 -2.93
CA ASP A 25 0.20 -11.66 -2.76
C ASP A 25 -0.13 -12.28 -1.39
N PRO A 26 -1.43 -12.45 -1.06
CA PRO A 26 -1.82 -12.92 0.26
C PRO A 26 -1.34 -14.35 0.53
N ALA A 27 -1.18 -15.18 -0.50
CA ALA A 27 -0.67 -16.55 -0.37
C ALA A 27 0.83 -16.58 -0.03
N GLY A 28 1.61 -15.57 -0.44
CA GLY A 28 3.02 -15.42 -0.06
C GLY A 28 3.22 -14.98 1.40
N HIS A 29 2.16 -14.61 2.13
CA HIS A 29 2.21 -14.13 3.52
C HIS A 29 3.19 -12.97 3.75
N HIS A 30 3.45 -12.19 2.71
CA HIS A 30 4.34 -11.04 2.80
C HIS A 30 3.73 -9.95 3.68
N THR A 31 4.61 -9.24 4.39
CA THR A 31 4.20 -8.07 5.16
C THR A 31 4.40 -6.81 4.32
N PHE A 32 3.35 -6.00 4.20
CA PHE A 32 3.42 -4.70 3.56
C PHE A 32 3.33 -3.58 4.60
N LEU A 33 4.18 -2.57 4.46
CA LEU A 33 4.28 -1.41 5.33
C LEU A 33 3.61 -0.21 4.65
N LEU A 34 2.77 0.54 5.37
CA LEU A 34 2.24 1.81 4.87
C LEU A 34 3.33 2.88 4.99
N VAL A 35 3.99 3.20 3.87
CA VAL A 35 5.13 4.13 3.84
C VAL A 35 4.65 5.58 3.78
N SER A 36 3.65 5.87 2.95
CA SER A 36 3.11 7.22 2.78
C SER A 36 1.60 7.21 2.64
N SER A 37 0.91 8.20 3.22
CA SER A 37 -0.55 8.32 3.16
C SER A 37 -0.99 9.77 3.17
N THR A 38 -2.00 10.10 2.35
CA THR A 38 -2.67 11.42 2.40
C THR A 38 -3.79 11.49 3.44
N LYS A 39 -4.07 10.41 4.18
CA LYS A 39 -5.01 10.46 5.30
C LYS A 39 -4.54 11.52 6.30
N THR A 40 -5.48 12.20 6.95
CA THR A 40 -5.15 13.18 8.00
C THR A 40 -4.62 12.52 9.27
N SER A 41 -4.98 11.26 9.51
CA SER A 41 -4.58 10.47 10.67
C SER A 41 -4.36 8.98 10.33
N PRO A 42 -3.39 8.66 9.44
CA PRO A 42 -2.98 7.28 9.23
C PRO A 42 -2.46 6.68 10.54
N ARG A 43 -2.63 5.37 10.71
CA ARG A 43 -2.12 4.65 11.88
C ARG A 43 -0.59 4.58 11.80
N ASP A 44 0.08 4.98 12.87
CA ASP A 44 1.54 4.90 12.98
C ASP A 44 2.00 3.44 12.86
N CYS A 45 3.13 3.23 12.17
CA CYS A 45 3.74 1.92 11.97
C CYS A 45 2.80 0.86 11.36
N LEU A 46 1.77 1.28 10.62
CA LEU A 46 0.79 0.37 10.07
C LEU A 46 1.46 -0.62 9.10
N LYS A 47 1.26 -1.90 9.37
CA LYS A 47 1.69 -3.01 8.54
C LYS A 47 0.58 -4.04 8.38
N ALA A 48 0.56 -4.71 7.24
CA ALA A 48 -0.46 -5.66 6.83
C ALA A 48 0.18 -7.00 6.46
N THR A 49 -0.34 -8.09 7.00
CA THR A 49 0.15 -9.46 6.72
C THR A 49 -1.04 -10.40 6.58
N ALA A 50 -1.15 -11.08 5.43
CA ALA A 50 -2.17 -12.12 5.23
C ALA A 50 -1.98 -13.30 6.20
N GLN A 51 -3.08 -13.90 6.64
CA GLN A 51 -3.13 -14.98 7.63
C GLN A 51 -3.86 -16.20 7.06
N GLY A 52 -3.65 -17.37 7.68
CA GLY A 52 -4.35 -18.61 7.34
C GLY A 52 -3.97 -19.15 5.96
N SER A 53 -4.95 -19.65 5.21
CA SER A 53 -4.78 -20.12 3.83
C SER A 53 -5.70 -19.31 2.91
N PRO A 54 -5.28 -18.12 2.45
CA PRO A 54 -6.10 -17.25 1.61
C PRO A 54 -6.51 -17.95 0.30
N VAL A 55 -7.75 -17.72 -0.15
CA VAL A 55 -8.27 -18.23 -1.43
C VAL A 55 -9.00 -17.12 -2.16
N LYS A 56 -8.57 -16.83 -3.40
CA LYS A 56 -9.15 -15.74 -4.22
C LYS A 56 -10.68 -15.88 -4.29
N PRO A 57 -11.46 -14.81 -4.06
CA PRO A 57 -11.04 -13.42 -3.89
C PRO A 57 -10.70 -12.98 -2.45
N ASN A 58 -10.76 -13.90 -1.47
CA ASN A 58 -10.81 -13.58 -0.04
C ASN A 58 -9.50 -13.86 0.68
N ALA A 59 -9.10 -12.93 1.56
CA ALA A 59 -7.95 -13.09 2.45
C ALA A 59 -8.25 -12.51 3.83
N GLN A 60 -7.85 -13.23 4.89
CA GLN A 60 -7.78 -12.65 6.22
C GLN A 60 -6.44 -11.92 6.36
N VAL A 61 -6.47 -10.66 6.81
CA VAL A 61 -5.29 -9.80 6.88
C VAL A 61 -5.18 -9.21 8.28
N LYS A 62 -4.08 -9.52 8.94
CA LYS A 62 -3.72 -8.89 10.21
C LYS A 62 -3.10 -7.53 9.94
N LEU A 63 -3.72 -6.49 10.46
CA LEU A 63 -3.14 -5.14 10.52
C LEU A 63 -2.55 -4.91 11.90
N GLN A 64 -1.26 -4.58 11.98
CA GLN A 64 -0.59 -4.18 13.22
C GLN A 64 -0.17 -2.72 13.11
N PHE A 65 -0.25 -1.98 14.22
CA PHE A 65 0.07 -0.55 14.27
C PHE A 65 0.46 -0.13 15.68
N LYS A 66 1.12 1.02 15.79
CA LYS A 66 1.46 1.65 17.07
C LYS A 66 0.40 2.69 17.44
N SER A 67 0.13 2.81 18.72
CA SER A 67 -0.76 3.81 19.31
C SER A 67 -0.14 4.36 20.60
N ASP A 68 -0.77 5.36 21.20
CA ASP A 68 -0.34 5.91 22.50
C ASP A 68 -0.29 4.86 23.62
N LYS A 69 -1.06 3.77 23.48
CA LYS A 69 -1.11 2.64 24.43
C LYS A 69 -0.12 1.52 24.09
N GLY A 70 0.72 1.71 23.08
CA GLY A 70 1.62 0.69 22.54
C GLY A 70 1.09 0.03 21.26
N TRP A 71 1.64 -1.13 20.94
CA TRP A 71 1.28 -1.91 19.76
C TRP A 71 -0.13 -2.49 19.87
N GLY A 72 -0.90 -2.37 18.80
CA GLY A 72 -2.21 -2.97 18.65
C GLY A 72 -2.33 -3.74 17.33
N GLU A 73 -3.32 -4.62 17.27
CA GLU A 73 -3.61 -5.40 16.07
C GLU A 73 -5.11 -5.58 15.84
N THR A 74 -5.48 -5.76 14.57
CA THR A 74 -6.85 -6.04 14.13
C THR A 74 -6.83 -7.02 12.96
N ASN A 75 -7.81 -7.91 12.88
CA ASN A 75 -7.93 -8.86 11.77
C ASN A 75 -9.06 -8.42 10.85
N TRP A 76 -8.71 -8.11 9.61
CA TRP A 76 -9.63 -7.64 8.58
C TRP A 76 -9.86 -8.73 7.54
N GLU A 77 -11.06 -8.75 6.98
CA GLU A 77 -11.36 -9.55 5.80
C GLU A 77 -11.20 -8.69 4.55
N PHE A 78 -10.37 -9.14 3.61
CA PHE A 78 -10.12 -8.49 2.34
C PHE A 78 -10.78 -9.30 1.23
N VAL A 79 -11.51 -8.62 0.34
CA VAL A 79 -12.09 -9.16 -0.88
C VAL A 79 -11.53 -8.39 -2.07
N THR A 80 -11.08 -9.09 -3.10
CA THR A 80 -10.46 -8.50 -4.30
C THR A 80 -11.28 -8.75 -5.56
N ASP A 81 -11.30 -7.77 -6.47
CA ASP A 81 -11.98 -7.86 -7.76
C ASP A 81 -11.23 -7.00 -8.79
N GLY A 82 -10.46 -7.64 -9.68
CA GLY A 82 -9.52 -6.95 -10.55
C GLY A 82 -8.60 -6.02 -9.74
N PRO A 83 -8.47 -4.73 -10.07
CA PRO A 83 -7.64 -3.79 -9.32
C PRO A 83 -8.29 -3.33 -8.00
N LYS A 84 -9.55 -3.67 -7.75
CA LYS A 84 -10.30 -3.21 -6.59
C LYS A 84 -10.11 -4.15 -5.41
N MET A 85 -10.24 -3.58 -4.22
CA MET A 85 -10.29 -4.32 -2.97
C MET A 85 -11.27 -3.67 -2.00
N THR A 86 -11.90 -4.50 -1.17
CA THR A 86 -12.72 -4.08 -0.03
C THR A 86 -12.16 -4.73 1.22
N ALA A 87 -11.93 -3.94 2.27
CA ALA A 87 -11.50 -4.39 3.58
C ALA A 87 -12.62 -4.19 4.60
N THR A 88 -12.98 -5.22 5.36
CA THR A 88 -14.02 -5.17 6.39
C THR A 88 -13.51 -5.59 7.78
N LEU A 89 -14.04 -4.92 8.82
CA LEU A 89 -13.82 -5.25 10.24
C LEU A 89 -15.11 -4.94 11.01
N GLY A 90 -15.89 -5.97 11.32
CA GLY A 90 -17.25 -5.79 11.87
C GLY A 90 -18.08 -4.92 10.93
N ASN A 91 -18.58 -3.78 11.44
CA ASN A 91 -19.36 -2.82 10.64
C ASN A 91 -18.51 -1.83 9.84
N ARG A 92 -17.17 -1.86 9.98
CA ARG A 92 -16.28 -0.95 9.24
C ARG A 92 -15.99 -1.54 7.87
N ARG A 93 -15.98 -0.68 6.85
CA ARG A 93 -15.67 -1.01 5.46
C ARG A 93 -14.78 0.08 4.87
N GLU A 94 -13.71 -0.32 4.20
CA GLU A 94 -12.84 0.57 3.43
C GLU A 94 -12.65 -0.01 2.02
N GLU A 95 -12.94 0.78 1.00
CA GLU A 95 -12.75 0.39 -0.40
C GLU A 95 -11.45 1.02 -0.92
N ALA A 96 -10.78 0.34 -1.84
CA ALA A 96 -9.62 0.88 -2.53
C ALA A 96 -9.49 0.30 -3.94
N THR A 97 -8.78 1.03 -4.80
CA THR A 97 -8.35 0.58 -6.12
C THR A 97 -6.84 0.72 -6.20
N ILE A 98 -6.14 -0.37 -6.50
CA ILE A 98 -4.71 -0.33 -6.81
C ILE A 98 -4.54 0.32 -8.18
N VAL A 99 -3.68 1.32 -8.27
CA VAL A 99 -3.45 2.11 -9.50
C VAL A 99 -2.06 1.92 -10.08
N TYR A 100 -1.15 1.32 -9.31
CA TYR A 100 0.18 0.92 -9.75
C TYR A 100 0.79 -0.06 -8.74
N GLY A 101 1.58 -1.02 -9.20
CA GLY A 101 2.37 -1.86 -8.30
C GLY A 101 3.09 -2.99 -9.00
N ASP A 102 3.89 -3.70 -8.20
CA ASP A 102 4.50 -4.98 -8.50
C ASP A 102 4.63 -5.82 -7.22
N SER A 103 5.43 -6.88 -7.25
CA SER A 103 5.64 -7.76 -6.08
C SER A 103 6.36 -7.09 -4.90
N THR A 104 6.90 -5.88 -5.07
CA THR A 104 7.68 -5.16 -4.06
C THR A 104 6.91 -3.99 -3.44
N CYS A 105 5.93 -3.44 -4.14
CA CYS A 105 5.18 -2.28 -3.68
C CYS A 105 3.87 -2.08 -4.45
N HIS A 106 2.98 -1.28 -3.88
CA HIS A 106 1.78 -0.84 -4.58
C HIS A 106 1.31 0.54 -4.10
N VAL A 107 0.61 1.24 -4.99
CA VAL A 107 -0.09 2.50 -4.74
C VAL A 107 -1.57 2.25 -4.90
N LYS A 108 -2.37 2.65 -3.92
CA LYS A 108 -3.82 2.54 -3.97
C LYS A 108 -4.52 3.86 -3.69
N VAL A 109 -5.66 4.04 -4.35
CA VAL A 109 -6.61 5.12 -4.11
C VAL A 109 -7.76 4.54 -3.31
N LEU A 110 -8.00 5.07 -2.12
CA LEU A 110 -9.12 4.67 -1.28
C LEU A 110 -10.42 5.25 -1.83
N GLY A 111 -11.57 4.67 -1.48
CA GLY A 111 -12.88 5.21 -1.85
C GLY A 111 -13.12 6.64 -1.35
N SER A 112 -12.39 7.07 -0.32
CA SER A 112 -12.35 8.46 0.17
C SER A 112 -11.53 9.42 -0.71
N GLY A 113 -10.86 8.92 -1.75
CA GLY A 113 -9.93 9.68 -2.59
C GLY A 113 -8.52 9.84 -2.01
N ASN A 114 -8.28 9.36 -0.78
CA ASN A 114 -6.94 9.34 -0.19
C ASN A 114 -6.01 8.36 -0.92
N ILE A 115 -4.73 8.69 -0.97
CA ILE A 115 -3.71 7.89 -1.65
C ILE A 115 -2.82 7.27 -0.60
N GLU A 116 -2.49 5.99 -0.79
CA GLU A 116 -1.56 5.27 0.06
C GLU A 116 -0.50 4.57 -0.79
N TYR A 117 0.75 4.69 -0.35
CA TYR A 117 1.91 3.96 -0.87
C TYR A 117 2.34 2.89 0.15
N TRP A 118 2.33 1.65 -0.30
CA TRP A 118 2.71 0.48 0.48
C TRP A 118 3.95 -0.21 -0.10
N LYS A 119 4.84 -0.64 0.78
CA LYS A 119 6.09 -1.32 0.44
C LYS A 119 6.16 -2.68 1.13
N ARG A 120 6.58 -3.72 0.43
CA ARG A 120 6.87 -5.03 1.02
C ARG A 120 8.08 -4.94 1.96
N SER A 121 7.95 -5.46 3.18
CA SER A 121 8.92 -5.21 4.27
C SER A 121 10.31 -5.80 4.03
N ASP A 122 10.38 -6.92 3.30
CA ASP A 122 11.61 -7.62 2.93
C ASP A 122 12.22 -7.11 1.60
N SER A 123 11.58 -6.17 0.92
CA SER A 123 12.15 -5.54 -0.27
C SER A 123 13.16 -4.47 0.13
N SER A 124 14.45 -4.72 -0.11
CA SER A 124 15.51 -3.73 0.08
C SER A 124 15.43 -2.60 -0.95
N ASN A 125 15.08 -2.95 -2.19
CA ASN A 125 15.02 -2.03 -3.33
C ASN A 125 13.62 -2.07 -3.97
N PRO A 126 12.62 -1.40 -3.37
CA PRO A 126 11.29 -1.34 -3.96
C PRO A 126 11.34 -0.56 -5.27
N ASN A 127 10.42 -0.88 -6.19
CA ASN A 127 10.32 -0.17 -7.45
C ASN A 127 10.07 1.33 -7.23
N THR A 128 11.00 2.16 -7.69
CA THR A 128 10.95 3.62 -7.55
C THR A 128 9.70 4.25 -8.18
N CYS A 129 9.06 3.56 -9.12
CA CYS A 129 7.81 4.01 -9.72
C CYS A 129 6.63 4.04 -8.74
N CYS A 130 6.59 3.20 -7.70
CA CYS A 130 5.51 3.31 -6.71
C CYS A 130 5.54 4.67 -6.00
N GLN A 131 6.74 5.17 -5.66
CA GLN A 131 6.87 6.51 -5.08
C GLN A 131 6.49 7.59 -6.10
N LYS A 132 7.00 7.52 -7.34
CA LYS A 132 6.65 8.50 -8.39
C LYS A 132 5.13 8.56 -8.65
N VAL A 133 4.46 7.42 -8.75
CA VAL A 133 3.01 7.37 -8.96
C VAL A 133 2.25 7.87 -7.73
N PHE A 134 2.73 7.61 -6.51
CA PHE A 134 2.15 8.24 -5.31
C PHE A 134 2.22 9.77 -5.37
N GLU A 135 3.38 10.32 -5.73
CA GLU A 135 3.61 11.76 -5.91
C GLU A 135 2.69 12.37 -6.98
N GLU A 136 2.54 11.71 -8.12
CA GLU A 136 1.62 12.12 -9.18
C GLU A 136 0.15 12.08 -8.71
N LYS A 137 -0.27 10.99 -8.05
CA LYS A 137 -1.66 10.79 -7.60
C LYS A 137 -2.05 11.67 -6.42
N ARG A 138 -1.11 12.02 -5.54
CA ARG A 138 -1.40 12.96 -4.44
C ARG A 138 -1.57 14.38 -4.96
N ALA A 139 -1.02 14.71 -6.14
CA ALA A 139 -1.20 15.99 -6.82
C ALA A 139 -0.96 17.20 -5.88
N GLY A 140 0.14 17.13 -5.12
CA GLY A 140 0.53 18.19 -4.18
C GLY A 140 -0.17 18.15 -2.82
N ARG A 141 -1.17 17.29 -2.59
CA ARG A 141 -1.79 17.12 -1.26
C ARG A 141 -0.76 16.71 -0.20
N ASP A 142 -0.95 17.23 1.00
CA ASP A 142 -0.16 16.85 2.17
C ASP A 142 -0.22 15.35 2.42
N PHE A 143 0.86 14.80 2.95
CA PHE A 143 0.97 13.40 3.31
C PHE A 143 1.73 13.22 4.62
N LYS A 144 1.60 12.04 5.20
CA LYS A 144 2.38 11.60 6.36
C LYS A 144 3.12 10.32 6.03
N GLU A 145 4.16 10.05 6.81
CA GLU A 145 5.01 8.87 6.68
C GLU A 145 4.92 7.98 7.93
N PRO A 146 3.97 7.02 7.98
CA PRO A 146 3.69 6.28 9.22
C PRO A 146 4.86 5.44 9.75
N GLN A 147 5.84 5.11 8.91
CA GLN A 147 7.00 4.31 9.32
C GLN A 147 8.09 5.12 10.05
N GLN A 148 8.02 6.46 10.07
CA GLN A 148 8.99 7.33 10.77
C GLN A 148 8.63 7.54 12.26
N LYS A 149 7.89 6.61 12.88
CA LYS A 149 7.29 6.74 14.24
C LYS A 149 7.88 5.76 15.25
N ASP A 150 9.18 5.51 15.14
CA ASP A 150 9.93 4.56 15.95
C ASP A 150 9.27 3.19 15.97
N CYS A 151 9.18 2.58 14.78
CA CYS A 151 8.43 1.35 14.52
C CYS A 151 9.18 0.05 14.88
N THR A 152 10.24 0.18 15.67
CA THR A 152 11.06 -0.92 16.21
C THR A 152 10.42 -1.57 17.43
#